data_AF-A0AAU1PPS5-F1
#
_entry.id   AF-A0AAU1PPS5-F1
#
_cell.length_a   1.000
_cell.length_b   1.000
_cell.length_c   1.000
_cell.angle_alpha   90.00
_cell.angle_beta   90.00
_cell.angle_gamma   90.00
#
_symmetry.space_group_name_H-M   'P 1'
#
loop_
_entity.id
_entity.type
_entity.pdbx_description
1 polymer ?
#
loop_
_entity_poly.entity_id
_entity_poly.type
_entity_poly.pdbx_seq_one_letter_code
_entity_poly.pdbx_strand_id
1 'polypeptide(L)'
;MRRLTLDEVAAAREERGRAALLYLTDRCPVGCAHCSVDARPLGPRITDWERFEQVLDLLCAEEPLSVVGVSGGEPFVERRGLTLAARRLTDAGKHLVPYTSGNWAASGRVPAWIREVLRLSACLVLSTDSFHAARLPSAAFVNAARTAAEEGVWIGCQVLADGGQPDAARRLLHEALGPNWPSYAEIKPVPLLPYGRAATPDPAPTASRPATGSRLAPNSRPGTTASRPTATNPWSPNATLPSAEENSRPGGDDSPLTAGNTASTKADSQPEESNPRPATQAPPRAAATGSPSTTGASPSGADSPGAVTGSSPAAANSRGAATDSRFTATDSLPEAENSRPVGADSAAATGGSPSEGGLGVGRCGVAGAPVVRYDGRIAVCCNEVVAAGGGPAGLRRDSREPDVLARLAADPYLTVLGGPGAAALTALPAYRDLADHPRTDLCALCWRMAARPPAGPALRALALLTAGTAGPSRSRPGAGSAS
;
A
#
# COMPACT_ATOMS: atom_id res chain seq x y z
N MET A 1 14.77 15.21 -5.87
CA MET A 1 14.73 13.76 -5.60
C MET A 1 15.00 12.99 -6.89
N ARG A 2 15.69 11.85 -6.85
CA ARG A 2 15.82 10.98 -8.03
C ARG A 2 14.45 10.40 -8.39
N ARG A 3 14.10 10.40 -9.67
CA ARG A 3 12.90 9.72 -10.20
C ARG A 3 13.12 8.21 -10.22
N LEU A 4 12.07 7.45 -9.95
CA LEU A 4 12.09 5.99 -10.08
C LEU A 4 11.07 5.52 -11.13
N THR A 5 11.47 4.59 -11.99
CA THR A 5 10.51 3.82 -12.80
C THR A 5 9.82 2.74 -11.95
N LEU A 6 8.70 2.21 -12.42
CA LEU A 6 7.99 1.07 -11.83
C LEU A 6 8.86 -0.18 -11.80
N ASP A 7 9.74 -0.36 -12.79
CA ASP A 7 10.67 -1.49 -12.79
C ASP A 7 11.75 -1.31 -11.71
N GLU A 8 12.23 -0.09 -11.45
CA GLU A 8 13.11 0.19 -10.31
C GLU A 8 12.38 0.00 -8.96
N VAL A 9 11.13 0.43 -8.87
CA VAL A 9 10.28 0.17 -7.69
C VAL A 9 10.05 -1.33 -7.50
N ALA A 10 9.80 -2.09 -8.57
CA ALA A 10 9.63 -3.53 -8.52
C ALA A 10 10.92 -4.24 -8.11
N ALA A 11 12.08 -3.83 -8.65
CA ALA A 11 13.37 -4.36 -8.26
C ALA A 11 13.66 -4.13 -6.78
N ALA A 12 13.32 -2.94 -6.25
CA ALA A 12 13.44 -2.66 -4.81
C ALA A 12 12.52 -3.54 -3.95
N ARG A 13 11.36 -3.97 -4.46
CA ARG A 13 10.46 -4.91 -3.77
C ARG A 13 10.94 -6.36 -3.79
N GLU A 14 11.67 -6.74 -4.84
CA GLU A 14 12.30 -8.07 -4.96
C GLU A 14 13.52 -8.20 -4.04
N GLU A 15 14.20 -7.09 -3.76
CA GLU A 15 15.30 -7.06 -2.82
C GLU A 15 14.80 -6.93 -1.37
N ARG A 16 15.07 -7.94 -0.56
CA ARG A 16 14.54 -8.05 0.80
C ARG A 16 14.94 -6.83 1.65
N GLY A 17 13.98 -6.29 2.40
CA GLY A 17 14.22 -5.16 3.28
C GLY A 17 14.39 -3.81 2.57
N ARG A 18 14.54 -3.77 1.24
CA ARG A 18 14.71 -2.50 0.50
C ARG A 18 13.44 -1.74 0.23
N ALA A 19 12.28 -2.40 0.30
CA ALA A 19 10.99 -1.77 0.14
C ALA A 19 10.02 -2.14 1.27
N ALA A 20 9.14 -1.19 1.60
CA ALA A 20 7.99 -1.38 2.47
C ALA A 20 6.80 -0.62 1.90
N LEU A 21 5.59 -1.00 2.32
CA LEU A 21 4.36 -0.31 1.98
C LEU A 21 3.75 0.28 3.25
N LEU A 22 3.64 1.60 3.33
CA LEU A 22 2.85 2.28 4.36
C LEU A 22 1.38 2.31 3.92
N TYR A 23 0.52 1.58 4.62
CA TYR A 23 -0.93 1.60 4.41
C TYR A 23 -1.55 2.65 5.33
N LEU A 24 -1.91 3.80 4.76
CA LEU A 24 -2.13 5.04 5.52
C LEU A 24 -3.56 5.22 6.06
N THR A 25 -4.54 4.57 5.44
CA THR A 25 -5.97 4.71 5.77
C THR A 25 -6.77 3.59 5.15
N ASP A 26 -7.91 3.24 5.73
CA ASP A 26 -8.89 2.33 5.09
C ASP A 26 -9.96 3.11 4.32
N ARG A 27 -9.87 4.46 4.33
CA ARG A 27 -10.81 5.34 3.65
C ARG A 27 -10.50 5.45 2.16
N CYS A 28 -11.48 5.12 1.32
CA CYS A 28 -11.41 5.32 -0.14
C CYS A 28 -12.72 5.94 -0.66
N PRO A 29 -12.69 7.16 -1.23
CA PRO A 29 -13.89 7.80 -1.76
C PRO A 29 -14.41 7.14 -3.05
N VAL A 30 -13.56 6.36 -3.74
CA VAL A 30 -13.92 5.71 -5.01
C VAL A 30 -14.85 4.53 -4.80
N GLY A 31 -14.55 3.68 -3.81
CA GLY A 31 -15.34 2.48 -3.52
C GLY A 31 -15.42 1.49 -4.70
N CYS A 32 -14.33 1.32 -5.46
CA CYS A 32 -14.32 0.46 -6.65
C CYS A 32 -14.61 -1.02 -6.31
N ALA A 33 -15.29 -1.74 -7.20
CA ALA A 33 -15.74 -3.12 -6.92
C ALA A 33 -14.59 -4.15 -6.85
N HIS A 34 -13.44 -3.84 -7.43
CA HIS A 34 -12.28 -4.74 -7.44
C HIS A 34 -11.28 -4.52 -6.29
N CYS A 35 -11.64 -3.72 -5.29
CA CYS A 35 -10.72 -3.37 -4.20
C CYS A 35 -10.36 -4.60 -3.34
N SER A 36 -9.10 -4.99 -3.36
CA SER A 36 -8.54 -6.16 -2.66
C SER A 36 -8.63 -6.05 -1.14
N VAL A 37 -8.62 -4.83 -0.60
CA VAL A 37 -8.61 -4.53 0.84
C VAL A 37 -9.95 -4.11 1.40
N ASP A 38 -10.98 -4.11 0.56
CA ASP A 38 -12.32 -3.63 0.90
C ASP A 38 -12.35 -2.19 1.47
N ALA A 39 -11.49 -1.28 1.00
CA ALA A 39 -11.48 0.11 1.46
C ALA A 39 -12.80 0.84 1.13
N ARG A 40 -13.35 1.58 2.10
CA ARG A 40 -14.71 2.17 2.02
C ARG A 40 -14.69 3.71 2.14
N PRO A 41 -15.72 4.43 1.66
CA PRO A 41 -15.79 5.90 1.79
C PRO A 41 -15.76 6.42 3.23
N LEU A 42 -16.27 5.61 4.17
CA LEU A 42 -16.28 5.86 5.62
C LEU A 42 -15.29 4.96 6.37
N GLY A 43 -14.28 4.43 5.66
CA GLY A 43 -13.26 3.59 6.28
C GLY A 43 -12.50 4.31 7.39
N PRO A 44 -11.96 3.57 8.36
CA PRO A 44 -11.10 4.11 9.42
C PRO A 44 -9.94 4.97 8.90
N ARG A 45 -9.53 5.90 9.75
CA ARG A 45 -8.48 6.89 9.53
C ARG A 45 -7.51 6.88 10.70
N ILE A 46 -6.42 7.63 10.59
CA ILE A 46 -5.48 7.85 11.69
C ILE A 46 -6.19 8.56 12.84
N THR A 47 -6.34 7.88 13.97
CA THR A 47 -6.88 8.42 15.23
C THR A 47 -5.81 8.53 16.31
N ASP A 48 -4.87 7.57 16.36
CA ASP A 48 -3.73 7.54 17.26
C ASP A 48 -2.49 8.10 16.56
N TRP A 49 -2.23 9.39 16.77
CA TRP A 49 -1.13 10.12 16.12
C TRP A 49 0.24 9.76 16.69
N GLU A 50 0.34 9.51 17.99
CA GLU A 50 1.58 9.07 18.61
C GLU A 50 2.01 7.73 18.02
N ARG A 51 1.05 6.80 17.90
CA ARG A 51 1.29 5.52 17.26
C ARG A 51 1.73 5.64 15.80
N PHE A 52 1.09 6.53 15.05
CA PHE A 52 1.47 6.78 13.66
C PHE A 52 2.88 7.38 13.55
N GLU A 53 3.26 8.29 14.44
CA GLU A 53 4.61 8.85 14.48
C GLU A 53 5.67 7.78 14.79
N GLN A 54 5.39 6.86 15.72
CA GLN A 54 6.25 5.69 15.98
C GLN A 54 6.42 4.79 14.74
N VAL A 55 5.36 4.62 13.94
CA VAL A 55 5.43 3.90 12.66
C VAL A 55 6.38 4.61 11.68
N LEU A 56 6.32 5.94 11.61
CA LEU A 56 7.23 6.70 10.76
C LEU A 56 8.68 6.62 11.26
N ASP A 57 8.91 6.68 12.58
CA ASP A 57 10.24 6.51 13.17
C ASP A 57 10.84 5.17 12.79
N LEU A 58 10.05 4.09 12.91
CA LEU A 58 10.47 2.74 12.51
C LEU A 58 10.88 2.68 11.03
N LEU A 59 10.07 3.24 10.12
CA LEU A 59 10.38 3.25 8.69
C LEU A 59 11.58 4.14 8.35
N CYS A 60 11.76 5.26 9.05
CA CYS A 60 12.89 6.15 8.84
C CYS A 60 14.21 5.53 9.31
N ALA A 61 14.19 4.82 10.44
CA ALA A 61 15.38 4.25 11.08
C ALA A 61 15.92 3.00 10.37
N GLU A 62 15.10 2.28 9.59
CA GLU A 62 15.52 1.07 8.89
C GLU A 62 16.48 1.43 7.73
N GLU A 63 17.79 1.24 7.92
CA GLU A 63 18.82 1.64 6.95
C GLU A 63 18.69 0.92 5.58
N PRO A 64 18.48 -0.40 5.50
CA PRO A 64 18.32 -1.10 4.22
C PRO A 64 17.10 -0.61 3.42
N LEU A 65 16.07 -0.09 4.11
CA LEU A 65 14.85 0.38 3.47
C LEU A 65 15.16 1.63 2.65
N SER A 66 14.91 1.57 1.34
CA SER A 66 15.22 2.65 0.40
C SER A 66 13.98 3.17 -0.34
N VAL A 67 12.93 2.35 -0.45
CA VAL A 67 11.67 2.71 -1.12
C VAL A 67 10.51 2.48 -0.16
N VAL A 68 9.67 3.51 0.03
CA VAL A 68 8.42 3.38 0.79
C VAL A 68 7.27 3.71 -0.14
N GLY A 69 6.54 2.66 -0.51
CA GLY A 69 5.23 2.83 -1.14
C GLY A 69 4.24 3.40 -0.12
N VAL A 70 3.35 4.30 -0.53
CA VAL A 70 2.25 4.76 0.34
C VAL A 70 0.93 4.46 -0.33
N SER A 71 0.17 3.57 0.30
CA SER A 71 -1.14 3.09 -0.15
C SER A 71 -2.18 3.35 0.94
N GLY A 72 -3.34 2.72 0.83
CA GLY A 72 -4.45 2.79 1.76
C GLY A 72 -5.73 2.37 1.05
N GLY A 73 -6.82 3.03 1.39
CA GLY A 73 -7.94 3.19 0.48
C GLY A 73 -7.61 4.21 -0.60
N GLU A 74 -7.44 5.46 -0.20
CA GLU A 74 -6.91 6.53 -1.05
C GLU A 74 -6.03 7.42 -0.17
N PRO A 75 -4.69 7.33 -0.25
CA PRO A 75 -3.81 8.03 0.68
C PRO A 75 -4.00 9.55 0.64
N PHE A 76 -4.44 10.13 -0.49
CA PHE A 76 -4.67 11.57 -0.59
C PHE A 76 -5.94 12.06 0.14
N VAL A 77 -6.75 11.20 0.76
CA VAL A 77 -7.77 11.66 1.73
C VAL A 77 -7.19 11.93 3.12
N GLU A 78 -5.99 11.42 3.41
CA GLU A 78 -5.27 11.64 4.67
C GLU A 78 -4.29 12.81 4.59
N ARG A 79 -4.79 14.02 4.36
CA ARG A 79 -3.94 15.22 4.24
C ARG A 79 -2.84 15.32 5.30
N ARG A 80 -3.18 15.27 6.59
CA ARG A 80 -2.19 15.42 7.68
C ARG A 80 -1.19 14.25 7.69
N GLY A 81 -1.68 13.02 7.53
CA GLY A 81 -0.84 11.82 7.60
C GLY A 81 0.12 11.71 6.43
N LEU A 82 -0.38 11.95 5.21
CA LEU A 82 0.39 11.85 3.99
C LEU A 82 1.45 12.95 3.90
N THR A 83 1.13 14.19 4.27
CA THR A 83 2.11 15.29 4.30
C THR A 83 3.21 15.01 5.33
N LEU A 84 2.86 14.52 6.52
CA LEU A 84 3.85 14.16 7.55
C LEU A 84 4.75 13.01 7.07
N ALA A 85 4.16 11.93 6.55
CA ALA A 85 4.90 10.79 6.03
C ALA A 85 5.83 11.19 4.88
N ALA A 86 5.32 11.98 3.92
CA ALA A 86 6.11 12.45 2.79
C ALA A 86 7.37 13.18 3.27
N ARG A 87 7.22 14.20 4.13
CA ARG A 87 8.38 14.95 4.64
C ARG A 87 9.37 14.06 5.39
N ARG A 88 8.90 13.30 6.38
CA ARG A 88 9.78 12.49 7.25
C ARG A 88 10.54 11.41 6.48
N LEU A 89 9.85 10.69 5.60
CA LEU A 89 10.47 9.64 4.80
C LEU A 89 11.51 10.22 3.85
N THR A 90 11.22 11.36 3.21
CA THR A 90 12.18 11.98 2.29
C THR A 90 13.36 12.62 2.99
N ASP A 91 13.15 13.21 4.17
CA ASP A 91 14.22 13.76 5.02
C ASP A 91 15.15 12.64 5.51
N ALA A 92 14.61 11.44 5.75
CA ALA A 92 15.36 10.23 6.04
C ALA A 92 15.99 9.57 4.79
N GLY A 93 15.96 10.23 3.63
CA GLY A 93 16.56 9.75 2.39
C GLY A 93 15.80 8.62 1.69
N LYS A 94 14.54 8.35 2.07
CA LYS A 94 13.71 7.31 1.44
C LYS A 94 13.05 7.83 0.16
N HIS A 95 12.92 6.97 -0.84
CA HIS A 95 12.12 7.24 -2.03
C HIS A 95 10.64 6.98 -1.76
N LEU A 96 9.83 8.04 -1.82
CA LEU A 96 8.39 7.98 -1.62
C LEU A 96 7.67 7.59 -2.92
N VAL A 97 6.75 6.62 -2.85
CA VAL A 97 5.95 6.15 -4.01
C VAL A 97 4.46 6.07 -3.65
N PRO A 98 3.68 7.15 -3.81
CA PRO A 98 2.24 7.11 -3.52
C PRO A 98 1.46 6.32 -4.58
N TYR A 99 0.47 5.53 -4.14
CA TYR A 99 -0.50 4.82 -4.97
C TYR A 99 -1.86 5.50 -4.85
N THR A 100 -2.44 5.95 -5.96
CA THR A 100 -3.67 6.76 -5.94
C THR A 100 -4.56 6.49 -7.15
N SER A 101 -5.86 6.72 -6.98
CA SER A 101 -6.81 6.70 -8.10
C SER A 101 -6.88 8.04 -8.84
N GLY A 102 -6.18 9.07 -8.35
CA GLY A 102 -6.28 10.43 -8.89
C GLY A 102 -7.59 11.15 -8.53
N ASN A 103 -8.41 10.62 -7.60
CA ASN A 103 -9.69 11.23 -7.23
C ASN A 103 -9.57 12.69 -6.78
N TRP A 104 -8.44 13.07 -6.18
CA TRP A 104 -8.14 14.43 -5.76
C TRP A 104 -8.07 15.45 -6.91
N ALA A 105 -7.89 15.00 -8.16
CA ALA A 105 -7.85 15.83 -9.35
C ALA A 105 -9.21 15.95 -10.08
N ALA A 106 -10.27 15.31 -9.56
CA ALA A 106 -11.58 15.26 -10.21
C ALA A 106 -12.20 16.65 -10.43
N SER A 107 -11.93 17.62 -9.55
CA SER A 107 -12.43 18.99 -9.68
C SER A 107 -11.64 19.87 -10.65
N GLY A 108 -10.51 19.39 -11.16
CA GLY A 108 -9.54 20.18 -11.93
C GLY A 108 -8.68 21.15 -11.10
N ARG A 109 -9.06 21.45 -9.86
CA ARG A 109 -8.25 22.25 -8.93
C ARG A 109 -7.49 21.35 -7.97
N VAL A 110 -6.17 21.39 -8.05
CA VAL A 110 -5.29 20.61 -7.17
C VAL A 110 -4.81 21.45 -5.99
N PRO A 111 -5.08 21.04 -4.74
CA PRO A 111 -4.57 21.72 -3.55
C PRO A 111 -3.03 21.78 -3.50
N ALA A 112 -2.47 22.88 -2.99
CA ALA A 112 -1.03 23.08 -2.89
C ALA A 112 -0.29 21.98 -2.09
N TRP A 113 -0.93 21.43 -1.06
CA TRP A 113 -0.35 20.36 -0.24
C TRP A 113 -0.19 19.04 -1.03
N ILE A 114 -1.03 18.79 -2.03
CA ILE A 114 -0.89 17.63 -2.93
C ILE A 114 0.32 17.82 -3.83
N ARG A 115 0.46 19.02 -4.43
CA ARG A 115 1.63 19.40 -5.23
C ARG A 115 2.92 19.27 -4.43
N GLU A 116 2.90 19.62 -3.14
CA GLU A 116 4.02 19.38 -2.23
C GLU A 116 4.38 17.90 -2.10
N VAL A 117 3.40 17.04 -1.82
CA VAL A 117 3.64 15.58 -1.75
C VAL A 117 4.19 15.04 -3.08
N LEU A 118 3.66 15.52 -4.22
CA LEU A 118 4.17 15.13 -5.53
C LEU A 118 5.64 15.54 -5.72
N ARG A 119 6.04 16.76 -5.38
CA ARG A 119 7.46 17.18 -5.44
C ARG A 119 8.40 16.34 -4.57
N LEU A 120 7.88 15.78 -3.48
CA LEU A 120 8.58 14.87 -2.58
C LEU A 120 8.53 13.40 -3.05
N SER A 121 7.80 13.09 -4.12
CA SER A 121 7.63 11.72 -4.63
C SER A 121 8.67 11.38 -5.69
N ALA A 122 9.24 10.18 -5.59
CA ALA A 122 10.14 9.65 -6.61
C ALA A 122 9.36 9.09 -7.82
N CYS A 123 8.17 8.56 -7.56
CA CYS A 123 7.25 8.00 -8.53
C CYS A 123 5.82 8.14 -8.01
N LEU A 124 4.85 8.36 -8.89
CA LEU A 124 3.42 8.31 -8.57
C LEU A 124 2.81 7.11 -9.29
N VAL A 125 2.21 6.18 -8.55
CA VAL A 125 1.44 5.09 -9.16
C VAL A 125 -0.01 5.53 -9.29
N LEU A 126 -0.46 5.73 -10.52
CA LEU A 126 -1.80 6.20 -10.85
C LEU A 126 -2.61 5.02 -11.39
N SER A 127 -3.66 4.62 -10.67
CA SER A 127 -4.51 3.49 -11.04
C SER A 127 -5.66 3.92 -11.94
N THR A 128 -5.89 3.15 -13.01
CA THR A 128 -7.08 3.31 -13.86
C THR A 128 -7.48 1.98 -14.50
N ASP A 129 -8.77 1.69 -14.53
CA ASP A 129 -9.37 0.55 -15.21
C ASP A 129 -10.90 0.76 -15.31
N SER A 130 -11.64 -0.24 -15.80
CA SER A 130 -13.09 -0.18 -15.93
C SER A 130 -13.82 0.02 -14.58
N PHE A 131 -13.28 -0.50 -13.48
CA PHE A 131 -13.90 -0.35 -12.17
C PHE A 131 -13.66 1.06 -11.58
N HIS A 132 -12.49 1.64 -11.83
CA HIS A 132 -12.22 3.05 -11.54
C HIS A 132 -13.09 3.96 -12.40
N ALA A 133 -13.13 3.73 -13.71
CA ALA A 133 -13.90 4.53 -14.67
C ALA A 133 -15.41 4.51 -14.39
N ALA A 134 -15.93 3.44 -13.77
CA ALA A 134 -17.32 3.36 -13.33
C ALA A 134 -17.67 4.33 -12.18
N ARG A 135 -16.66 4.85 -11.46
CA ARG A 135 -16.82 5.70 -10.27
C ARG A 135 -16.16 7.07 -10.42
N LEU A 136 -15.18 7.20 -11.30
CA LEU A 136 -14.39 8.40 -11.53
C LEU A 136 -14.46 8.83 -13.00
N PRO A 137 -14.68 10.12 -13.28
CA PRO A 137 -14.60 10.62 -14.65
C PRO A 137 -13.16 10.53 -15.15
N SER A 138 -12.97 10.21 -16.44
CA SER A 138 -11.64 10.16 -17.09
C SER A 138 -10.84 11.46 -16.91
N ALA A 139 -11.53 12.60 -16.82
CA ALA A 139 -10.90 13.90 -16.56
C ALA A 139 -10.11 13.92 -15.24
N ALA A 140 -10.51 13.16 -14.22
CA ALA A 140 -9.76 13.05 -12.97
C ALA A 140 -8.37 12.44 -13.21
N PHE A 141 -8.29 11.34 -13.96
CA PHE A 141 -7.01 10.72 -14.34
C PHE A 141 -6.16 11.69 -15.18
N VAL A 142 -6.74 12.31 -16.20
CA VAL A 142 -6.04 13.24 -17.09
C VAL A 142 -5.45 14.42 -16.31
N ASN A 143 -6.22 15.02 -15.40
CA ASN A 143 -5.76 16.11 -14.55
C ASN A 143 -4.66 15.67 -13.57
N ALA A 144 -4.79 14.46 -13.00
CA ALA A 144 -3.80 13.90 -12.08
C ALA A 144 -2.46 13.67 -12.81
N ALA A 145 -2.49 13.07 -14.01
CA ALA A 145 -1.31 12.82 -14.81
C ALA A 145 -0.61 14.13 -15.24
N ARG A 146 -1.37 15.13 -15.69
CA ARG A 146 -0.82 16.47 -16.01
C ARG A 146 -0.13 17.10 -14.81
N THR A 147 -0.80 17.10 -13.66
CA THR A 147 -0.25 17.66 -12.42
C THR A 147 1.03 16.94 -12.00
N ALA A 148 1.06 15.61 -12.07
CA ALA A 148 2.25 14.84 -11.72
C ALA A 148 3.44 15.16 -12.64
N ALA A 149 3.19 15.29 -13.95
CA ALA A 149 4.20 15.68 -14.92
C ALA A 149 4.69 17.14 -14.70
N GLU A 150 3.78 18.08 -14.39
CA GLU A 150 4.12 19.47 -14.04
C GLU A 150 5.05 19.54 -12.82
N GLU A 151 4.80 18.73 -11.79
CA GLU A 151 5.66 18.64 -10.60
C GLU A 151 6.92 17.79 -10.85
N GLY A 152 7.11 17.28 -12.07
CA GLY A 152 8.29 16.53 -12.48
C GLY A 152 8.41 15.15 -11.85
N VAL A 153 7.28 14.49 -11.56
CA VAL A 153 7.23 13.13 -10.99
C VAL A 153 7.09 12.10 -12.12
N TRP A 154 7.77 10.96 -12.00
CA TRP A 154 7.55 9.84 -12.91
C TRP A 154 6.21 9.17 -12.63
N ILE A 155 5.45 8.80 -13.67
CA ILE A 155 4.11 8.24 -13.52
C ILE A 155 4.11 6.75 -13.88
N GLY A 156 3.84 5.91 -12.90
CA GLY A 156 3.51 4.50 -13.13
C GLY A 156 2.00 4.32 -13.30
N CYS A 157 1.51 4.10 -14.51
CA CYS A 157 0.09 3.85 -14.74
C CYS A 157 -0.23 2.36 -14.51
N GLN A 158 -0.87 2.03 -13.40
CA GLN A 158 -1.24 0.65 -13.07
C GLN A 158 -2.66 0.36 -13.58
N VAL A 159 -2.79 -0.69 -14.39
CA VAL A 159 -4.05 -1.09 -15.02
C VAL A 159 -4.26 -2.59 -14.91
N LEU A 160 -5.51 -3.06 -14.94
CA LEU A 160 -5.77 -4.49 -15.10
C LEU A 160 -5.23 -5.00 -16.45
N ALA A 161 -4.73 -6.22 -16.47
CA ALA A 161 -4.15 -6.81 -17.69
C ALA A 161 -5.18 -7.13 -18.78
N ASP A 162 -6.42 -7.39 -18.38
CA ASP A 162 -7.47 -7.90 -19.27
C ASP A 162 -8.30 -6.79 -19.92
N GLY A 163 -9.11 -7.14 -20.93
CA GLY A 163 -10.21 -6.29 -21.41
C GLY A 163 -9.80 -4.94 -22.02
N GLY A 164 -8.63 -4.85 -22.66
CA GLY A 164 -8.17 -3.65 -23.36
C GLY A 164 -7.85 -2.45 -22.46
N GLN A 165 -7.72 -2.64 -21.14
CA GLN A 165 -7.38 -1.58 -20.20
C GLN A 165 -6.03 -0.91 -20.48
N PRO A 166 -4.96 -1.63 -20.90
CA PRO A 166 -3.70 -0.99 -21.29
C PRO A 166 -3.86 0.04 -22.42
N ASP A 167 -4.69 -0.26 -23.43
CA ASP A 167 -4.95 0.67 -24.52
C ASP A 167 -5.79 1.88 -24.07
N ALA A 168 -6.73 1.66 -23.15
CA ALA A 168 -7.49 2.74 -22.53
C ALA A 168 -6.57 3.70 -21.75
N ALA A 169 -5.67 3.17 -20.93
CA ALA A 169 -4.66 3.98 -20.24
C ALA A 169 -3.74 4.73 -21.21
N ARG A 170 -3.31 4.09 -22.30
CA ARG A 170 -2.50 4.75 -23.34
C ARG A 170 -3.22 5.96 -23.93
N ARG A 171 -4.52 5.85 -24.22
CA ARG A 171 -5.33 6.98 -24.71
C ARG A 171 -5.42 8.11 -23.69
N LEU A 172 -5.65 7.78 -22.42
CA LEU A 172 -5.72 8.79 -21.34
C LEU A 172 -4.36 9.50 -21.12
N LEU A 173 -3.25 8.77 -21.16
CA LEU A 173 -1.91 9.35 -21.07
C LEU A 173 -1.59 10.22 -22.29
N HIS A 174 -1.98 9.79 -23.49
CA HIS A 174 -1.85 10.62 -24.69
C HIS A 174 -2.70 11.90 -24.62
N GLU A 175 -3.92 11.83 -24.08
CA GLU A 175 -4.75 13.02 -23.85
C GLU A 175 -4.12 13.97 -22.81
N ALA A 176 -3.54 13.40 -21.75
CA ALA A 176 -2.93 14.17 -20.68
C ALA A 176 -1.62 14.85 -21.10
N LEU A 177 -0.72 14.11 -21.73
CA LEU A 177 0.70 14.46 -21.90
C LEU A 177 1.13 14.52 -23.38
N GLY A 178 0.21 14.30 -24.31
CA GLY A 178 0.48 14.28 -25.74
C GLY A 178 1.18 13.01 -26.23
N PRO A 179 1.66 12.98 -27.48
CA PRO A 179 2.31 11.81 -28.07
C PRO A 179 3.63 11.42 -27.39
N ASN A 180 4.28 12.37 -26.70
CA ASN A 180 5.53 12.14 -25.96
C ASN A 180 5.29 11.68 -24.51
N TRP A 181 4.09 11.20 -24.16
CA TRP A 181 3.80 10.67 -22.83
C TRP A 181 4.81 9.59 -22.33
N PRO A 182 5.44 8.74 -23.17
CA PRO A 182 6.41 7.76 -22.68
C PRO A 182 7.66 8.36 -22.03
N SER A 183 7.94 9.66 -22.25
CA SER A 183 9.02 10.38 -21.55
C SER A 183 8.68 10.75 -20.10
N TYR A 184 7.44 10.53 -19.67
CA TYR A 184 6.93 10.91 -18.36
C TYR A 184 6.29 9.75 -17.59
N ALA A 185 5.85 8.72 -18.31
CA ALA A 185 5.05 7.66 -17.74
C ALA A 185 5.31 6.32 -18.41
N GLU A 186 4.97 5.25 -17.71
CA GLU A 186 4.88 3.89 -18.24
C GLU A 186 3.56 3.24 -17.83
N ILE A 187 3.19 2.14 -18.50
CA ILE A 187 1.98 1.36 -18.19
C ILE A 187 2.39 0.01 -17.64
N LYS A 188 1.86 -0.38 -16.48
CA LYS A 188 2.07 -1.68 -15.85
C LYS A 188 0.74 -2.44 -15.74
N PRO A 189 0.49 -3.39 -16.65
CA PRO A 189 -0.59 -4.35 -16.49
C PRO A 189 -0.40 -5.19 -15.22
N VAL A 190 -1.46 -5.37 -14.44
CA VAL A 190 -1.49 -6.24 -13.25
C VAL A 190 -2.69 -7.17 -13.29
N PRO A 191 -2.58 -8.39 -12.75
CA PRO A 191 -3.72 -9.29 -12.65
C PRO A 191 -4.74 -8.76 -11.63
N LEU A 192 -6.01 -9.11 -11.82
CA LEU A 192 -7.04 -8.90 -10.81
C LEU A 192 -6.74 -9.78 -9.59
N LEU A 193 -6.65 -9.16 -8.41
CA LEU A 193 -6.48 -9.89 -7.16
C LEU A 193 -7.86 -10.37 -6.66
N PRO A 194 -8.09 -11.68 -6.44
CA PRO A 194 -9.39 -12.23 -6.08
C PRO A 194 -9.71 -12.10 -4.58
N TYR A 195 -9.45 -10.93 -4.00
CA TYR A 195 -9.62 -10.66 -2.56
C TYR A 195 -10.50 -9.45 -2.30
N GLY A 196 -10.93 -9.26 -1.05
CA GLY A 196 -11.78 -8.14 -0.67
C GLY A 196 -13.07 -8.14 -1.48
N ARG A 197 -13.41 -7.01 -2.11
CA ARG A 197 -14.60 -6.93 -2.97
C ARG A 197 -14.45 -7.66 -4.30
N ALA A 198 -13.21 -7.86 -4.76
CA ALA A 198 -12.94 -8.65 -5.95
C ALA A 198 -13.09 -10.16 -5.74
N ALA A 199 -13.32 -10.65 -4.51
CA ALA A 199 -13.58 -12.06 -4.24
C ALA A 199 -14.94 -12.51 -4.80
N THR A 200 -15.89 -11.59 -4.89
CA THR A 200 -17.20 -11.77 -5.54
C THR A 200 -17.36 -10.65 -6.55
N PRO A 201 -16.53 -10.61 -7.61
CA PRO A 201 -16.57 -9.50 -8.52
C PRO A 201 -17.93 -9.55 -9.21
N ASP A 202 -18.74 -8.51 -9.00
CA ASP A 202 -19.80 -8.22 -9.97
C ASP A 202 -19.11 -8.17 -11.34
N PRO A 203 -19.71 -8.76 -12.39
CA PRO A 203 -19.13 -8.70 -13.72
C PRO A 203 -18.79 -7.24 -14.00
N ALA A 204 -17.52 -6.99 -14.37
CA ALA A 204 -17.05 -5.64 -14.63
C ALA A 204 -18.07 -4.99 -15.56
N PRO A 205 -18.56 -3.77 -15.25
CA PRO A 205 -19.57 -3.12 -16.07
C PRO A 205 -19.03 -3.13 -17.50
N THR A 206 -19.71 -3.86 -18.39
CA THR A 206 -19.31 -3.96 -19.78
C THR A 206 -19.23 -2.53 -20.27
N ALA A 207 -18.02 -2.10 -20.67
CA ALA A 207 -17.76 -0.74 -21.08
C ALA A 207 -18.85 -0.36 -22.08
N SER A 208 -19.79 0.47 -21.62
CA SER A 208 -20.99 0.73 -22.38
C SER A 208 -20.49 1.36 -23.67
N ARG A 209 -20.80 0.73 -24.81
CA ARG A 209 -20.39 1.22 -26.13
C ARG A 209 -20.61 2.73 -26.12
N PRO A 210 -19.59 3.56 -26.41
CA PRO A 210 -19.76 5.01 -26.39
C PRO A 210 -20.99 5.30 -27.23
N ALA A 211 -22.02 5.91 -26.62
CA ALA A 211 -23.30 6.12 -27.25
C ALA A 211 -23.04 6.87 -28.55
N THR A 212 -23.13 6.17 -29.68
CA THR A 212 -22.93 6.73 -31.00
C THR A 212 -24.04 7.72 -31.24
N GLY A 213 -23.74 9.01 -31.02
CA GLY A 213 -24.50 10.16 -31.50
C GLY A 213 -25.97 10.18 -31.10
N SER A 214 -26.28 10.58 -29.87
CA SER A 214 -27.52 11.34 -29.67
C SER A 214 -27.28 12.74 -30.27
N ARG A 215 -27.76 12.93 -31.51
CA ARG A 215 -27.89 14.28 -32.08
C ARG A 215 -28.82 15.06 -31.15
N LEU A 216 -28.25 16.03 -30.42
CA LEU A 216 -29.01 17.09 -29.80
C LEU A 216 -29.83 17.78 -30.90
N ALA A 217 -31.15 17.61 -30.84
CA ALA A 217 -32.07 18.38 -31.66
C ALA A 217 -31.97 19.86 -31.28
N PRO A 218 -31.94 20.79 -32.24
CA PRO A 218 -31.95 22.22 -31.94
C PRO A 218 -33.35 22.63 -31.50
N ASN A 219 -33.54 22.81 -30.19
CA ASN A 219 -34.75 23.44 -29.66
C ASN A 219 -34.56 24.96 -29.65
N SER A 220 -34.93 25.58 -30.77
CA SER A 220 -35.16 27.02 -30.85
C SER A 220 -36.59 27.30 -30.39
N ARG A 221 -36.78 28.03 -29.27
CA ARG A 221 -37.89 28.98 -29.09
C ARG A 221 -37.57 30.05 -28.04
N PRO A 222 -38.11 31.27 -28.18
CA PRO A 222 -37.56 32.48 -27.59
C PRO A 222 -38.24 32.90 -26.29
N GLY A 223 -37.47 33.62 -25.46
CA GLY A 223 -37.92 34.73 -24.63
C GLY A 223 -38.81 34.42 -23.42
N THR A 224 -38.25 34.59 -22.22
CA THR A 224 -38.91 35.32 -21.12
C THR A 224 -37.89 35.62 -20.02
N THR A 225 -37.76 36.91 -19.72
CA THR A 225 -37.02 37.48 -18.60
C THR A 225 -37.73 37.20 -17.29
N ALA A 226 -37.08 36.50 -16.34
CA ALA A 226 -37.41 36.54 -14.92
C ALA A 226 -36.23 36.10 -14.04
N SER A 227 -35.79 37.04 -13.21
CA SER A 227 -35.15 36.97 -11.89
C SER A 227 -34.58 35.63 -11.37
N ARG A 228 -33.26 35.64 -11.12
CA ARG A 228 -32.50 34.63 -10.35
C ARG A 228 -32.74 34.78 -8.84
N PRO A 229 -32.98 33.69 -8.09
CA PRO A 229 -32.62 33.60 -6.68
C PRO A 229 -31.17 33.15 -6.54
N THR A 230 -30.42 33.89 -5.73
CA THR A 230 -29.06 33.61 -5.27
C THR A 230 -29.06 32.40 -4.34
N ALA A 231 -28.39 31.32 -4.74
CA ALA A 231 -28.00 30.24 -3.83
C ALA A 231 -26.67 30.61 -3.16
N THR A 232 -26.68 30.80 -1.85
CA THR A 232 -25.50 31.06 -1.02
C THR A 232 -24.68 29.79 -0.81
N ASN A 233 -23.39 29.86 -1.14
CA ASN A 233 -22.37 28.84 -0.92
C ASN A 233 -21.66 29.14 0.43
N PRO A 234 -21.65 28.25 1.44
CA PRO A 234 -21.24 28.59 2.81
C PRO A 234 -19.74 28.41 3.08
N TRP A 235 -18.86 28.70 2.12
CA TRP A 235 -17.41 28.74 2.34
C TRP A 235 -16.82 30.00 1.72
N SER A 236 -16.69 31.05 2.53
CA SER A 236 -15.80 32.18 2.27
C SER A 236 -15.10 32.59 3.56
N PRO A 237 -13.75 32.73 3.55
CA PRO A 237 -12.98 33.10 4.72
C PRO A 237 -12.75 34.62 4.70
N ASN A 238 -13.63 35.37 5.34
CA ASN A 238 -13.34 36.72 5.84
C ASN A 238 -14.53 37.22 6.65
N ALA A 239 -14.47 37.05 7.96
CA ALA A 239 -15.28 37.82 8.90
C ALA A 239 -14.47 38.00 10.19
N THR A 240 -14.04 39.23 10.37
CA THR A 240 -13.42 39.80 11.57
C THR A 240 -14.35 39.61 12.77
N LEU A 241 -13.81 39.11 13.89
CA LEU A 241 -14.51 38.99 15.17
C LEU A 241 -14.73 40.36 15.81
N PRO A 242 -15.91 40.64 16.39
CA PRO A 242 -16.02 41.62 17.46
C PRO A 242 -16.13 40.95 18.84
N SER A 243 -15.50 41.63 19.78
CA SER A 243 -15.42 41.42 21.23
C SER A 243 -16.78 41.16 21.89
N ALA A 244 -16.79 40.29 22.90
CA ALA A 244 -17.92 40.11 23.80
C ALA A 244 -17.58 40.69 25.18
N GLU A 245 -18.25 41.79 25.53
CA GLU A 245 -18.42 42.28 26.90
C GLU A 245 -19.69 41.67 27.53
N GLU A 246 -19.59 41.51 28.86
CA GLU A 246 -20.59 41.37 29.93
C GLU A 246 -22.09 41.29 29.63
N ASN A 247 -22.77 40.31 30.25
CA ASN A 247 -23.73 40.61 31.34
C ASN A 247 -24.24 39.36 32.09
N SER A 248 -24.01 39.38 33.41
CA SER A 248 -24.97 39.26 34.52
C SER A 248 -25.96 38.08 34.65
N ARG A 249 -25.86 37.41 35.82
CA ARG A 249 -26.79 36.43 36.46
C ARG A 249 -28.11 37.08 36.92
N PRO A 250 -29.16 36.35 37.41
CA PRO A 250 -29.21 35.68 38.74
C PRO A 250 -29.92 34.28 38.70
N GLY A 251 -29.95 33.39 39.68
CA GLY A 251 -29.50 33.32 41.07
C GLY A 251 -30.00 32.00 41.74
N GLY A 252 -29.42 31.68 42.91
CA GLY A 252 -29.91 30.79 43.99
C GLY A 252 -29.77 29.27 43.81
N ASP A 253 -29.39 28.43 44.78
CA ASP A 253 -29.03 28.61 46.20
C ASP A 253 -28.19 27.41 46.70
N ASP A 254 -27.31 27.69 47.69
CA ASP A 254 -26.88 26.92 48.88
C ASP A 254 -26.45 25.43 48.75
N SER A 255 -25.32 24.93 49.27
CA SER A 255 -24.60 25.19 50.54
C SER A 255 -23.31 24.29 50.61
N PRO A 256 -22.46 24.25 51.68
CA PRO A 256 -21.09 24.78 51.63
C PRO A 256 -19.94 23.84 52.11
N LEU A 257 -18.72 24.43 52.21
CA LEU A 257 -17.50 24.02 52.94
C LEU A 257 -16.56 23.07 52.17
N THR A 258 -15.25 23.30 52.01
CA THR A 258 -14.24 23.87 52.93
C THR A 258 -13.11 24.62 52.21
N ALA A 259 -12.58 25.63 52.92
CA ALA A 259 -11.47 26.50 52.57
C ALA A 259 -10.08 25.84 52.64
N GLY A 260 -9.11 26.44 51.93
CA GLY A 260 -7.68 26.18 52.04
C GLY A 260 -6.85 27.13 51.19
N ASN A 261 -6.59 28.33 51.72
CA ASN A 261 -5.72 29.38 51.18
C ASN A 261 -4.23 28.99 51.22
N THR A 262 -3.44 29.53 50.26
CA THR A 262 -2.19 30.33 50.39
C THR A 262 -1.57 30.43 48.98
N ALA A 263 -1.60 31.54 48.24
CA ALA A 263 -0.91 32.82 48.39
C ALA A 263 0.60 32.81 48.08
N SER A 264 0.97 33.66 47.10
CA SER A 264 2.27 34.36 46.91
C SER A 264 3.48 33.54 46.43
N THR A 265 4.35 33.96 45.52
CA THR A 265 4.77 35.31 45.05
C THR A 265 5.34 35.25 43.62
N LYS A 266 5.14 36.34 42.85
CA LYS A 266 5.98 36.75 41.70
C LYS A 266 7.33 37.31 42.19
N ALA A 267 8.39 37.11 41.41
CA ALA A 267 9.49 38.06 41.30
C ALA A 267 10.16 37.93 39.92
N ASP A 268 10.16 39.05 39.19
CA ASP A 268 10.96 39.32 37.99
C ASP A 268 12.44 39.51 38.36
N SER A 269 13.36 39.20 37.44
CA SER A 269 14.51 40.05 37.03
C SER A 269 15.41 39.33 36.00
N GLN A 270 15.72 40.03 34.91
CA GLN A 270 16.69 39.66 33.87
C GLN A 270 18.15 40.08 34.26
N PRO A 271 19.10 40.28 33.31
CA PRO A 271 19.95 39.30 32.61
C PRO A 271 21.46 39.58 32.84
N GLU A 272 22.37 38.71 32.39
CA GLU A 272 23.59 39.09 31.61
C GLU A 272 24.63 37.95 31.46
N GLU A 273 25.18 37.93 30.23
CA GLU A 273 26.55 37.67 29.79
C GLU A 273 27.32 36.34 30.01
N SER A 274 27.80 35.86 28.86
CA SER A 274 29.18 35.44 28.54
C SER A 274 29.61 33.96 28.70
N ASN A 275 29.82 33.37 27.51
CA ASN A 275 30.66 32.22 27.08
C ASN A 275 32.02 32.09 27.81
N PRO A 276 32.82 30.98 27.72
CA PRO A 276 32.86 30.00 26.62
C PRO A 276 33.09 28.50 26.97
N ARG A 277 32.99 27.69 25.90
CA ARG A 277 33.37 26.27 25.74
C ARG A 277 34.67 25.84 26.45
N PRO A 278 34.82 24.52 26.70
CA PRO A 278 35.99 23.86 26.11
C PRO A 278 35.72 22.51 25.42
N ALA A 279 36.64 22.27 24.47
CA ALA A 279 37.05 21.10 23.71
C ALA A 279 36.61 19.69 24.14
N THR A 280 36.11 18.98 23.12
CA THR A 280 36.45 17.61 22.68
C THR A 280 37.55 16.85 23.44
N GLN A 281 37.21 15.68 23.98
CA GLN A 281 38.11 14.53 24.09
C GLN A 281 37.39 13.25 23.65
N ALA A 282 38.03 12.53 22.72
CA ALA A 282 37.65 11.20 22.29
C ALA A 282 38.17 10.14 23.29
N PRO A 283 37.44 9.04 23.54
CA PRO A 283 37.96 7.94 24.33
C PRO A 283 38.82 6.97 23.50
N PRO A 284 39.87 6.35 24.08
CA PRO A 284 40.71 5.38 23.39
C PRO A 284 40.06 3.99 23.35
N ARG A 285 40.34 3.27 22.26
CA ARG A 285 40.13 1.82 22.11
C ARG A 285 41.00 1.05 23.10
N ALA A 286 40.40 0.11 23.83
CA ALA A 286 41.11 -0.96 24.52
C ALA A 286 40.56 -2.32 24.04
N ALA A 287 41.47 -3.19 23.62
CA ALA A 287 41.26 -4.59 23.31
C ALA A 287 41.66 -5.44 24.52
N ALA A 288 40.84 -6.45 24.87
CA ALA A 288 41.20 -7.65 25.62
C ALA A 288 40.00 -8.62 25.49
N THR A 289 40.09 -9.72 24.73
CA THR A 289 40.54 -11.07 25.16
C THR A 289 39.94 -11.54 26.48
N GLY A 290 39.07 -12.55 26.41
CA GLY A 290 38.61 -13.28 27.59
C GLY A 290 37.46 -14.24 27.30
N SER A 291 37.77 -15.44 26.81
CA SER A 291 36.89 -16.62 26.94
C SER A 291 36.84 -17.07 28.41
N PRO A 292 35.71 -17.67 28.84
CA PRO A 292 35.87 -18.96 29.51
C PRO A 292 34.86 -20.00 29.04
N SER A 293 35.37 -21.23 29.00
CA SER A 293 34.67 -22.47 28.73
C SER A 293 34.01 -23.04 30.00
N THR A 294 33.12 -24.02 29.76
CA THR A 294 32.75 -25.20 30.57
C THR A 294 31.47 -25.20 31.43
N THR A 295 30.63 -26.19 31.07
CA THR A 295 29.81 -27.11 31.92
C THR A 295 28.69 -26.52 32.79
N GLY A 296 27.47 -27.05 32.87
CA GLY A 296 26.88 -28.31 32.42
C GLY A 296 25.44 -28.42 32.99
N ALA A 297 24.89 -29.63 32.96
CA ALA A 297 23.65 -30.11 33.61
C ALA A 297 22.32 -29.99 32.83
N SER A 298 21.90 -31.13 32.29
CA SER A 298 20.50 -31.56 32.13
C SER A 298 19.84 -31.77 33.51
N PRO A 299 18.50 -31.81 33.56
CA PRO A 299 17.91 -33.11 33.86
C PRO A 299 16.67 -33.46 33.01
N SER A 300 16.56 -34.78 32.87
CA SER A 300 15.42 -35.59 32.46
C SER A 300 14.19 -35.43 33.35
N GLY A 301 13.01 -35.49 32.74
CA GLY A 301 11.73 -35.75 33.41
C GLY A 301 10.71 -36.23 32.38
N ALA A 302 10.45 -37.53 32.39
CA ALA A 302 9.40 -38.18 31.62
C ALA A 302 8.07 -38.08 32.39
N ASP A 303 6.94 -37.97 31.67
CA ASP A 303 5.74 -38.74 31.95
C ASP A 303 4.77 -38.72 30.75
N SER A 304 4.13 -39.87 30.52
CA SER A 304 3.33 -40.22 29.34
C SER A 304 1.80 -40.05 29.61
N PRO A 305 0.85 -40.63 28.84
CA PRO A 305 -0.14 -39.84 28.11
C PRO A 305 -1.58 -40.02 28.60
N GLY A 306 -2.45 -39.06 28.26
CA GLY A 306 -3.90 -39.18 28.43
C GLY A 306 -4.64 -38.76 27.16
N ALA A 307 -5.19 -39.74 26.44
CA ALA A 307 -6.19 -39.53 25.40
C ALA A 307 -7.60 -39.63 26.01
N VAL A 308 -8.59 -38.97 25.39
CA VAL A 308 -9.94 -39.48 25.02
C VAL A 308 -11.01 -38.35 24.96
N THR A 309 -11.53 -38.18 23.74
CA THR A 309 -12.89 -37.77 23.24
C THR A 309 -13.64 -36.58 23.85
N GLY A 310 -14.05 -35.58 23.05
CA GLY A 310 -15.33 -35.54 22.30
C GLY A 310 -16.14 -34.34 22.87
N SER A 311 -16.97 -33.54 22.20
CA SER A 311 -17.61 -33.52 20.88
C SER A 311 -18.04 -32.06 20.64
N SER A 312 -18.23 -31.63 19.38
CA SER A 312 -19.04 -30.44 19.07
C SER A 312 -19.90 -30.72 17.84
N PRO A 313 -21.18 -30.31 17.83
CA PRO A 313 -22.14 -30.73 16.81
C PRO A 313 -22.09 -29.86 15.55
N ALA A 314 -22.48 -30.52 14.46
CA ALA A 314 -22.69 -29.98 13.13
C ALA A 314 -23.89 -29.01 13.06
N ALA A 315 -23.82 -28.04 12.15
CA ALA A 315 -24.98 -27.41 11.55
C ALA A 315 -24.80 -27.36 10.04
N ALA A 316 -25.61 -28.16 9.35
CA ALA A 316 -25.84 -28.10 7.92
C ALA A 316 -26.80 -26.94 7.58
N ASN A 317 -26.63 -26.31 6.42
CA ASN A 317 -27.74 -26.05 5.50
C ASN A 317 -27.22 -25.54 4.15
N SER A 318 -27.30 -26.42 3.16
CA SER A 318 -27.30 -26.12 1.74
C SER A 318 -28.74 -26.08 1.24
N ARG A 319 -29.13 -25.05 0.50
CA ARG A 319 -30.15 -25.15 -0.55
C ARG A 319 -29.77 -24.21 -1.69
N GLY A 320 -29.54 -24.82 -2.85
CA GLY A 320 -29.37 -24.13 -4.11
C GLY A 320 -30.69 -23.72 -4.73
N ALA A 321 -30.60 -22.81 -5.69
CA ALA A 321 -31.57 -22.63 -6.75
C ALA A 321 -30.78 -22.43 -8.04
N ALA A 322 -30.84 -23.44 -8.90
CA ALA A 322 -30.37 -23.38 -10.27
C ALA A 322 -31.47 -22.76 -11.14
N THR A 323 -31.10 -21.84 -12.02
CA THR A 323 -31.92 -21.52 -13.19
C THR A 323 -31.03 -21.52 -14.42
N ASP A 324 -31.32 -22.52 -15.24
CA ASP A 324 -30.83 -22.82 -16.57
C ASP A 324 -31.39 -21.78 -17.56
N SER A 325 -30.57 -21.27 -18.48
CA SER A 325 -31.04 -20.51 -19.64
C SER A 325 -29.99 -20.56 -20.75
N ARG A 326 -30.23 -21.49 -21.68
CA ARG A 326 -29.55 -21.59 -22.97
C ARG A 326 -29.97 -20.41 -23.85
N PHE A 327 -28.99 -19.77 -24.50
CA PHE A 327 -29.23 -19.00 -25.71
C PHE A 327 -28.16 -19.38 -26.74
N THR A 328 -28.61 -19.94 -27.85
CA THR A 328 -27.84 -20.19 -29.07
C THR A 328 -27.93 -18.97 -29.97
N ALA A 329 -26.81 -18.52 -30.54
CA ALA A 329 -26.81 -17.75 -31.78
C ALA A 329 -25.49 -17.93 -32.53
N THR A 330 -25.64 -18.12 -33.83
CA THR A 330 -24.65 -18.39 -34.87
C THR A 330 -24.06 -17.11 -35.48
N ASP A 331 -23.07 -17.34 -36.34
CA ASP A 331 -22.64 -16.54 -37.50
C ASP A 331 -21.60 -15.41 -37.31
N SER A 332 -20.36 -15.79 -37.58
CA SER A 332 -19.54 -15.38 -38.75
C SER A 332 -19.69 -13.97 -39.30
N LEU A 333 -18.54 -13.28 -39.45
CA LEU A 333 -18.06 -12.47 -40.60
C LEU A 333 -16.80 -11.64 -40.17
N PRO A 334 -16.01 -11.03 -41.09
CA PRO A 334 -14.86 -11.62 -41.77
C PRO A 334 -13.52 -10.97 -41.38
N GLU A 335 -12.45 -11.60 -41.85
CA GLU A 335 -11.05 -11.15 -41.76
C GLU A 335 -10.83 -9.81 -42.48
N ALA A 336 -10.05 -8.92 -41.85
CA ALA A 336 -9.40 -7.81 -42.53
C ALA A 336 -7.97 -7.65 -41.99
N GLU A 337 -7.03 -7.77 -42.91
CA GLU A 337 -5.58 -7.78 -42.72
C GLU A 337 -4.98 -6.38 -42.44
N ASN A 338 -3.76 -6.45 -41.92
CA ASN A 338 -2.64 -5.50 -42.05
C ASN A 338 -2.65 -4.19 -41.25
N SER A 339 -1.87 -4.22 -40.16
CA SER A 339 -0.81 -3.23 -39.89
C SER A 339 0.23 -3.85 -38.94
N ARG A 340 1.48 -3.99 -39.41
CA ARG A 340 2.62 -4.51 -38.63
C ARG A 340 3.01 -3.52 -37.51
N PRO A 341 3.20 -3.97 -36.25
CA PRO A 341 3.85 -3.14 -35.24
C PRO A 341 5.38 -3.29 -35.30
N VAL A 342 6.04 -2.16 -35.16
CA VAL A 342 7.48 -1.99 -34.90
C VAL A 342 7.82 -2.59 -33.53
N GLY A 343 9.00 -3.21 -33.43
CA GLY A 343 9.44 -4.14 -32.40
C GLY A 343 9.16 -3.76 -30.94
N ALA A 344 8.57 -4.71 -30.22
CA ALA A 344 8.38 -4.71 -28.78
C ALA A 344 9.27 -5.81 -28.16
N ASP A 345 10.53 -5.49 -27.93
CA ASP A 345 11.44 -6.31 -27.14
C ASP A 345 11.71 -5.61 -25.80
N SER A 346 10.91 -5.95 -24.78
CA SER A 346 11.22 -5.91 -23.32
C SER A 346 9.95 -5.82 -22.47
N ALA A 347 9.17 -6.91 -22.43
CA ALA A 347 8.10 -7.09 -21.44
C ALA A 347 8.57 -8.07 -20.35
N ALA A 348 9.25 -7.56 -19.32
CA ALA A 348 9.50 -8.32 -18.09
C ALA A 348 8.39 -7.98 -17.08
N ALA A 349 7.34 -8.78 -17.10
CA ALA A 349 6.30 -8.78 -16.08
C ALA A 349 6.86 -9.40 -14.78
N THR A 350 6.80 -8.64 -13.68
CA THR A 350 7.10 -9.12 -12.31
C THR A 350 5.84 -9.57 -11.55
N GLY A 351 4.72 -9.71 -12.27
CA GLY A 351 3.86 -10.87 -12.04
C GLY A 351 4.44 -11.98 -12.90
N GLY A 352 5.02 -13.02 -12.29
CA GLY A 352 5.42 -14.19 -13.06
C GLY A 352 4.22 -14.64 -13.88
N SER A 353 4.33 -14.55 -15.22
CA SER A 353 3.35 -15.17 -16.10
C SER A 353 3.17 -16.61 -15.61
N PRO A 354 1.94 -17.13 -15.52
CA PRO A 354 1.77 -18.56 -15.34
C PRO A 354 2.49 -19.22 -16.51
N SER A 355 3.65 -19.82 -16.25
CA SER A 355 4.31 -20.65 -17.23
C SER A 355 3.31 -21.74 -17.58
N GLU A 356 2.78 -21.70 -18.80
CA GLU A 356 1.87 -22.70 -19.32
C GLU A 356 2.59 -24.05 -19.28
N GLY A 357 2.29 -24.86 -18.25
CA GLY A 357 2.80 -26.21 -18.11
C GLY A 357 3.62 -26.46 -16.83
N GLY A 358 2.93 -26.83 -15.75
CA GLY A 358 3.49 -27.62 -14.66
C GLY A 358 3.82 -26.87 -13.37
N LEU A 359 2.97 -27.08 -12.34
CA LEU A 359 3.21 -27.21 -10.88
C LEU A 359 4.31 -26.39 -10.14
N GLY A 360 4.96 -25.42 -10.76
CA GLY A 360 5.94 -24.55 -10.13
C GLY A 360 5.24 -23.39 -9.45
N VAL A 361 4.82 -23.55 -8.19
CA VAL A 361 4.58 -22.35 -7.39
C VAL A 361 5.93 -21.68 -7.19
N GLY A 362 6.17 -20.65 -7.99
CA GLY A 362 7.41 -19.92 -8.02
C GLY A 362 7.73 -19.20 -6.71
N ARG A 363 8.81 -18.43 -6.74
CA ARG A 363 9.17 -17.55 -5.63
C ARG A 363 8.17 -16.42 -5.46
N CYS A 364 7.97 -15.98 -4.22
CA CYS A 364 7.24 -14.76 -3.93
C CYS A 364 8.21 -13.57 -4.02
N GLY A 365 8.21 -12.85 -5.16
CA GLY A 365 9.09 -11.68 -5.38
C GLY A 365 8.82 -10.48 -4.46
N VAL A 366 7.92 -10.62 -3.49
CA VAL A 366 7.51 -9.57 -2.55
C VAL A 366 7.55 -10.08 -1.11
N ALA A 367 8.05 -11.30 -0.90
CA ALA A 367 8.33 -11.82 0.43
C ALA A 367 9.54 -11.08 1.00
N GLY A 368 9.31 -10.24 2.01
CA GLY A 368 10.32 -9.32 2.55
C GLY A 368 10.06 -7.85 2.24
N ALA A 369 8.95 -7.52 1.58
CA ALA A 369 8.43 -6.16 1.47
C ALA A 369 7.19 -5.99 2.38
N PRO A 370 7.36 -5.65 3.67
CA PRO A 370 6.28 -5.62 4.64
C PRO A 370 5.28 -4.50 4.35
N VAL A 371 4.02 -4.71 4.76
CA VAL A 371 3.00 -3.65 4.82
C VAL A 371 2.90 -3.18 6.25
N VAL A 372 3.16 -1.90 6.50
CA VAL A 372 3.04 -1.25 7.80
C VAL A 372 1.81 -0.37 7.79
N ARG A 373 0.84 -0.63 8.67
CA ARG A 373 -0.37 0.18 8.80
C ARG A 373 -0.15 1.37 9.71
N TYR A 374 -0.94 2.41 9.49
CA TYR A 374 -0.97 3.60 10.32
C TYR A 374 -1.23 3.35 11.82
N ASP A 375 -1.85 2.22 12.18
CA ASP A 375 -2.14 1.79 13.55
C ASP A 375 -1.00 0.96 14.19
N GLY A 376 0.10 0.76 13.45
CA GLY A 376 1.27 -0.02 13.87
C GLY A 376 1.16 -1.52 13.68
N ARG A 377 0.10 -2.03 13.03
CA ARG A 377 0.09 -3.43 12.57
C ARG A 377 1.04 -3.59 11.39
N ILE A 378 1.86 -4.63 11.42
CA ILE A 378 2.79 -4.96 10.34
C ILE A 378 2.40 -6.32 9.77
N ALA A 379 2.13 -6.39 8.47
CA ALA A 379 2.03 -7.65 7.74
C ALA A 379 3.35 -7.96 7.05
N VAL A 380 3.82 -9.19 7.19
CA VAL A 380 5.15 -9.62 6.73
C VAL A 380 5.26 -9.83 5.21
N CYS A 381 4.16 -9.59 4.49
CA CYS A 381 4.07 -9.73 3.05
C CYS A 381 3.29 -8.55 2.46
N CYS A 382 3.41 -8.33 1.15
CA CYS A 382 2.71 -7.24 0.47
C CYS A 382 1.18 -7.42 0.36
N ASN A 383 0.62 -8.49 0.93
CA ASN A 383 -0.82 -8.72 0.87
C ASN A 383 -1.51 -7.84 1.90
N GLU A 384 -2.05 -6.72 1.44
CA GLU A 384 -2.76 -5.75 2.27
C GLU A 384 -3.99 -6.35 2.97
N VAL A 385 -4.56 -7.48 2.49
CA VAL A 385 -5.63 -8.21 3.20
C VAL A 385 -5.14 -8.73 4.55
N VAL A 386 -3.89 -9.19 4.60
CA VAL A 386 -3.27 -9.63 5.86
C VAL A 386 -3.08 -8.45 6.80
N ALA A 387 -2.67 -7.31 6.25
CA ALA A 387 -2.56 -6.07 7.01
C ALA A 387 -3.92 -5.62 7.57
N ALA A 388 -4.98 -5.70 6.76
CA ALA A 388 -6.36 -5.41 7.16
C ALA A 388 -6.98 -6.44 8.13
N GLY A 389 -6.19 -7.41 8.60
CA GLY A 389 -6.58 -8.35 9.65
C GLY A 389 -7.07 -9.71 9.15
N GLY A 390 -7.15 -9.91 7.83
CA GLY A 390 -7.38 -11.22 7.23
C GLY A 390 -6.17 -12.15 7.34
N GLY A 391 -6.36 -13.41 6.94
CA GLY A 391 -5.29 -14.41 6.87
C GLY A 391 -4.70 -14.83 8.24
N PRO A 392 -3.61 -15.62 8.21
CA PRO A 392 -3.01 -16.18 9.43
C PRO A 392 -2.42 -15.12 10.36
N ALA A 393 -2.66 -15.26 11.67
CA ALA A 393 -2.05 -14.40 12.68
C ALA A 393 -0.51 -14.44 12.66
N GLY A 394 0.09 -15.57 12.29
CA GLY A 394 1.54 -15.74 12.17
C GLY A 394 2.21 -14.80 11.16
N LEU A 395 1.44 -14.20 10.24
CA LEU A 395 1.93 -13.22 9.26
C LEU A 395 1.76 -11.76 9.71
N ARG A 396 1.37 -11.53 10.97
CA ARG A 396 1.19 -10.20 11.55
C ARG A 396 2.14 -9.97 12.72
N ARG A 397 2.64 -8.75 12.86
CA ARG A 397 3.49 -8.26 13.94
C ARG A 397 2.97 -6.90 14.41
N ASP A 398 3.46 -6.46 15.56
CA ASP A 398 3.18 -5.14 16.09
C ASP A 398 4.44 -4.25 15.99
N SER A 399 4.29 -2.98 15.62
CA SER A 399 5.42 -2.06 15.47
C SER A 399 6.11 -1.69 16.79
N ARG A 400 5.57 -2.08 17.95
CA ARG A 400 6.26 -2.00 19.26
C ARG A 400 7.26 -3.13 19.46
N GLU A 401 7.20 -4.18 18.63
CA GLU A 401 8.20 -5.23 18.73
C GLU A 401 9.59 -4.66 18.37
N PRO A 402 10.61 -4.88 19.21
CA PRO A 402 11.95 -4.39 18.93
C PRO A 402 12.48 -5.04 17.65
N ASP A 403 13.14 -4.22 16.82
CA ASP A 403 13.79 -4.62 15.58
C ASP A 403 12.88 -5.40 14.62
N VAL A 404 11.58 -5.11 14.64
CA VAL A 404 10.57 -5.90 13.92
C VAL A 404 10.88 -6.01 12.42
N LEU A 405 11.29 -4.92 11.76
CA LEU A 405 11.59 -4.95 10.32
C LEU A 405 12.85 -5.79 10.02
N ALA A 406 13.93 -5.61 10.78
CA ALA A 406 15.13 -6.44 10.67
C ALA A 406 14.83 -7.93 10.91
N ARG A 407 14.01 -8.26 11.91
CA ARG A 407 13.58 -9.64 12.19
C ARG A 407 12.75 -10.23 11.06
N LEU A 408 11.90 -9.43 10.41
CA LEU A 408 11.15 -9.86 9.23
C LEU A 408 12.05 -10.07 8.01
N ALA A 409 13.04 -9.20 7.81
CA ALA A 409 14.02 -9.38 6.74
C ALA A 409 14.82 -10.68 6.92
N ALA A 410 15.11 -11.07 8.16
CA ALA A 410 15.83 -12.28 8.55
C ALA A 410 14.94 -13.53 8.73
N ASP A 411 13.62 -13.43 8.54
CA ASP A 411 12.70 -14.54 8.83
C ASP A 411 12.96 -15.74 7.89
N PRO A 412 13.30 -16.94 8.41
CA PRO A 412 13.63 -18.10 7.59
C PRO A 412 12.51 -18.53 6.63
N TYR A 413 11.24 -18.43 7.05
CA TYR A 413 10.10 -18.78 6.22
C TYR A 413 10.04 -17.84 5.00
N LEU A 414 10.13 -16.53 5.26
CA LEU A 414 10.12 -15.56 4.19
C LEU A 414 11.36 -15.72 3.30
N THR A 415 12.53 -16.00 3.87
CA THR A 415 13.79 -16.20 3.14
C THR A 415 13.63 -17.28 2.08
N VAL A 416 13.12 -18.43 2.48
CA VAL A 416 12.88 -19.53 1.54
C VAL A 416 11.77 -19.17 0.54
N LEU A 417 10.67 -18.56 1.00
CA LEU A 417 9.54 -18.20 0.15
C LEU A 417 9.92 -17.21 -0.98
N GLY A 418 10.82 -16.26 -0.70
CA GLY A 418 11.31 -15.29 -1.68
C GLY A 418 12.51 -15.75 -2.51
N GLY A 419 13.25 -16.75 -2.04
CA GLY A 419 14.39 -17.34 -2.75
C GLY A 419 13.99 -18.58 -3.55
N PRO A 420 14.23 -19.81 -3.03
CA PRO A 420 13.83 -21.07 -3.68
C PRO A 420 12.33 -21.21 -3.97
N GLY A 421 11.49 -20.46 -3.26
CA GLY A 421 10.05 -20.44 -3.47
C GLY A 421 9.28 -21.51 -2.71
N ALA A 422 7.97 -21.57 -2.98
CA ALA A 422 7.08 -22.45 -2.21
C ALA A 422 7.33 -23.93 -2.47
N ALA A 423 7.84 -24.30 -3.66
CA ALA A 423 8.20 -25.68 -3.97
C ALA A 423 9.20 -26.26 -2.96
N ALA A 424 10.22 -25.48 -2.57
CA ALA A 424 11.21 -25.89 -1.57
C ALA A 424 10.59 -26.02 -0.16
N LEU A 425 9.65 -25.13 0.18
CA LEU A 425 8.89 -25.26 1.43
C LEU A 425 8.06 -26.55 1.45
N THR A 426 7.34 -26.86 0.36
CA THR A 426 6.53 -28.09 0.26
C THR A 426 7.37 -29.38 0.22
N ALA A 427 8.69 -29.31 0.05
CA ALA A 427 9.55 -30.47 0.22
C ALA A 427 9.79 -30.83 1.69
N LEU A 428 9.58 -29.88 2.62
CA LEU A 428 9.74 -30.10 4.05
C LEU A 428 8.62 -31.02 4.59
N PRO A 429 8.93 -31.95 5.53
CA PRO A 429 7.92 -32.85 6.08
C PRO A 429 6.67 -32.15 6.62
N ALA A 430 6.82 -30.97 7.23
CA ALA A 430 5.70 -30.20 7.79
C ALA A 430 4.72 -29.60 6.77
N TYR A 431 5.12 -29.54 5.49
CA TYR A 431 4.35 -28.92 4.41
C TYR A 431 4.16 -29.86 3.21
N ARG A 432 4.57 -31.12 3.32
CA ARG A 432 4.59 -32.08 2.20
C ARG A 432 3.21 -32.34 1.62
N ASP A 433 2.21 -32.48 2.48
CA ASP A 433 0.81 -32.67 2.08
C ASP A 433 0.23 -31.46 1.31
N LEU A 434 0.86 -30.28 1.39
CA LEU A 434 0.46 -29.11 0.61
C LEU A 434 1.03 -29.13 -0.82
N ALA A 435 1.97 -30.03 -1.13
CA ALA A 435 2.53 -30.16 -2.47
C ALA A 435 1.47 -30.61 -3.48
N ASP A 436 0.60 -31.53 -3.06
CA ASP A 436 -0.40 -32.21 -3.88
C ASP A 436 -1.76 -31.49 -3.91
N HIS A 437 -1.94 -30.48 -3.06
CA HIS A 437 -3.19 -29.76 -3.01
C HIS A 437 -3.43 -29.02 -4.33
N PRO A 438 -4.62 -29.11 -4.96
CA PRO A 438 -4.94 -28.30 -6.14
C PRO A 438 -4.67 -26.83 -5.80
N ARG A 439 -3.71 -26.25 -6.51
CA ARG A 439 -3.13 -24.94 -6.20
C ARG A 439 -3.94 -23.89 -6.94
N THR A 440 -4.63 -23.01 -6.22
CA THR A 440 -5.29 -21.85 -6.83
C THR A 440 -4.29 -20.74 -7.08
N ASP A 441 -3.42 -20.46 -6.09
CA ASP A 441 -2.40 -19.41 -6.17
C ASP A 441 -1.34 -19.54 -5.04
N LEU A 442 -0.23 -18.81 -5.19
CA LEU A 442 0.89 -18.77 -4.23
C LEU A 442 0.48 -18.21 -2.85
N CYS A 443 -0.45 -17.26 -2.78
CA CYS A 443 -0.87 -16.65 -1.53
C CYS A 443 -1.69 -17.62 -0.68
N ALA A 444 -2.61 -18.36 -1.30
CA ALA A 444 -3.40 -19.40 -0.63
C ALA A 444 -2.49 -20.49 -0.02
N LEU A 445 -1.47 -20.93 -0.77
CA LEU A 445 -0.48 -21.87 -0.27
C LEU A 445 0.34 -21.28 0.90
N CYS A 446 0.81 -20.03 0.76
CA CYS A 446 1.51 -19.30 1.81
C CYS A 446 0.68 -19.24 3.10
N TRP A 447 -0.59 -18.87 3.01
CA TRP A 447 -1.48 -18.77 4.17
C TRP A 447 -1.65 -20.12 4.89
N ARG A 448 -1.80 -21.21 4.14
CA ARG A 448 -1.90 -22.56 4.74
C ARG A 448 -0.62 -22.97 5.45
N MET A 449 0.55 -22.64 4.89
CA MET A 449 1.83 -22.90 5.55
C MET A 449 2.01 -22.05 6.81
N ALA A 450 1.66 -20.76 6.75
CA ALA A 450 1.80 -19.84 7.87
C ALA A 450 0.78 -20.06 9.00
N ALA A 451 -0.29 -20.80 8.74
CA ALA A 451 -1.23 -21.26 9.77
C ALA A 451 -0.72 -22.48 10.56
N ARG A 452 0.40 -23.09 10.17
CA ARG A 452 0.99 -24.26 10.83
C ARG A 452 2.13 -23.85 11.76
N PRO A 453 2.50 -24.71 12.74
CA PRO A 453 3.74 -24.54 13.48
C PRO A 453 4.94 -24.44 12.52
N PRO A 454 5.97 -23.65 12.86
CA PRO A 454 7.14 -23.50 12.01
C PRO A 454 7.87 -24.84 11.87
N ALA A 455 8.37 -25.16 10.67
CA ALA A 455 9.10 -26.40 10.38
C ALA A 455 10.49 -26.52 11.06
N GLY A 456 10.75 -25.73 12.11
CA GLY A 456 11.85 -25.89 13.04
C GLY A 456 13.25 -25.80 12.39
N PRO A 457 14.19 -26.67 12.78
CA PRO A 457 15.57 -26.66 12.28
C PRO A 457 15.69 -26.83 10.76
N ALA A 458 14.81 -27.61 10.12
CA ALA A 458 14.87 -27.87 8.68
C ALA A 458 14.64 -26.59 7.86
N LEU A 459 13.68 -25.76 8.28
CA LEU A 459 13.44 -24.47 7.64
C LEU A 459 14.63 -23.52 7.80
N ARG A 460 15.24 -23.48 8.99
CA ARG A 460 16.43 -22.66 9.23
C ARG A 460 17.61 -23.11 8.36
N ALA A 461 17.83 -24.41 8.24
CA ALA A 461 18.88 -24.95 7.37
C ALA A 461 18.67 -24.54 5.91
N LEU A 462 17.43 -24.66 5.41
CA LEU A 462 17.08 -24.26 4.05
C LEU A 462 17.25 -22.74 3.82
N ALA A 463 16.90 -21.92 4.81
CA ALA A 463 17.12 -20.48 4.75
C ALA A 463 18.61 -20.10 4.75
N LEU A 464 19.45 -20.77 5.55
CA LEU A 464 20.90 -20.54 5.56
C LEU A 464 21.56 -20.88 4.21
N LEU A 465 21.17 -22.02 3.62
CA LEU A 465 21.63 -22.41 2.27
C LEU A 465 21.20 -21.40 1.20
N THR A 466 20.03 -20.80 1.37
CA THR A 466 19.52 -19.76 0.46
C THR A 466 20.28 -18.44 0.63
N ALA A 467 20.55 -18.03 1.86
CA ALA A 467 21.25 -16.78 2.15
C ALA A 467 22.69 -16.80 1.61
N GLY A 468 23.37 -17.96 1.65
CA GLY A 468 24.73 -18.11 1.13
C GLY A 468 24.84 -18.06 -0.40
N THR A 469 23.76 -18.33 -1.14
CA THR A 469 23.75 -18.29 -2.62
C THR A 469 23.34 -16.93 -3.17
N ALA A 470 22.67 -16.11 -2.35
CA ALA A 470 22.45 -14.69 -2.62
C ALA A 470 23.77 -13.92 -2.43
N GLY A 471 24.75 -14.17 -3.32
CA GLY A 471 25.90 -13.29 -3.47
C GLY A 471 25.41 -11.85 -3.67
N PRO A 472 26.23 -10.83 -3.35
CA PRO A 472 25.85 -9.44 -3.52
C PRO A 472 25.26 -9.28 -4.92
N SER A 473 23.99 -8.90 -4.99
CA SER A 473 23.27 -8.69 -6.24
C SER A 473 24.19 -7.84 -7.09
N ARG A 474 24.78 -8.42 -8.14
CA ARG A 474 25.60 -7.67 -9.07
C ARG A 474 24.62 -6.75 -9.75
N SER A 475 24.46 -5.55 -9.20
CA SER A 475 23.71 -4.47 -9.80
C SER A 475 24.17 -4.42 -11.25
N ARG A 476 23.29 -4.85 -12.15
CA ARG A 476 23.55 -4.81 -13.58
C ARG A 476 24.01 -3.37 -13.84
N PRO A 477 25.25 -3.13 -14.30
CA PRO A 477 25.71 -1.77 -14.52
C PRO A 477 24.66 -1.12 -15.43
N GLY A 478 24.00 -0.08 -14.90
CA GLY A 478 22.92 0.60 -15.61
C GLY A 478 23.45 0.94 -16.98
N ALA A 479 22.72 0.56 -18.03
CA ALA A 479 23.06 0.94 -19.39
C ALA A 479 23.20 2.46 -19.39
N GLY A 480 24.45 2.94 -19.43
CA GLY A 480 24.74 4.36 -19.39
C GLY A 480 24.02 5.00 -20.56
N SER A 481 23.08 5.89 -20.26
CA SER A 481 22.51 6.79 -21.25
C SER A 481 23.66 7.63 -21.80
N ALA A 482 24.15 7.26 -22.99
CA ALA A 482 25.02 8.11 -23.76
C ALA A 482 24.27 9.44 -23.99
N SER A 483 24.83 10.52 -23.44
CA SER A 483 24.36 11.89 -23.65
C SER A 483 24.90 12.42 -24.97
#